data_AF-A0AAV8YQ17-F1
#
_entry.id   AF-A0AAV8YQ17-F1
#
_cell.length_a   1.000
_cell.length_b   1.000
_cell.length_c   1.000
_cell.angle_alpha   90.00
_cell.angle_beta   90.00
_cell.angle_gamma   90.00
#
_symmetry.space_group_name_H-M   'P 1'
#
loop_
_entity.id
_entity.type
_entity.pdbx_description
1 polymer ?
#
loop_
_entity_poly.entity_id
_entity_poly.type
_entity_poly.pdbx_seq_one_letter_code
_entity_poly.pdbx_strand_id
1 'polypeptide(L)'
;MNSVDFLLTNKDITYEIRTEIKRLGRPIPDLIISKTDVGKSRNYSRSFNSSVYDRFKWLCGCPKRNKLFCYNCLMMGGNQSAWTQEGCVGNGRHKATA
;
A
#
# COMPACT_ATOMS: atom_id res chain seq x y z
N MET A 1 5.27 -14.11 -8.01
CA MET A 1 4.35 -13.35 -8.88
C MET A 1 3.28 -12.55 -8.14
N ASN A 2 2.93 -12.87 -6.89
CA ASN A 2 2.04 -12.02 -6.08
C ASN A 2 2.82 -11.01 -5.22
N SER A 3 3.38 -9.98 -5.86
CA SER A 3 4.00 -8.87 -5.14
C SER A 3 3.49 -7.54 -5.66
N VAL A 4 3.33 -6.56 -4.75
CA VAL A 4 2.94 -5.20 -5.13
C VAL A 4 3.95 -4.60 -6.11
N ASP A 5 5.25 -4.90 -5.96
CA ASP A 5 6.28 -4.42 -6.89
C ASP A 5 6.09 -4.95 -8.31
N PHE A 6 5.64 -6.19 -8.48
CA PHE A 6 5.33 -6.76 -9.79
C PHE A 6 4.18 -6.01 -10.46
N LEU A 7 3.11 -5.72 -9.71
CA LEU A 7 1.95 -4.94 -10.19
C LEU A 7 2.33 -3.50 -10.56
N LEU A 8 3.28 -2.89 -9.85
CA LEU A 8 3.73 -1.52 -10.11
C LEU A 8 4.72 -1.43 -11.28
N THR A 9 5.49 -2.49 -11.52
CA THR A 9 6.52 -2.53 -12.57
C THR A 9 5.93 -2.91 -13.93
N ASN A 10 4.92 -3.78 -13.94
CA ASN A 10 4.27 -4.23 -15.17
C ASN A 10 2.91 -3.56 -15.28
N LYS A 11 2.79 -2.56 -16.16
CA LYS A 11 1.51 -1.84 -16.38
C LYS A 11 0.56 -2.63 -17.31
N ASP A 12 1.12 -3.36 -18.26
CA ASP A 12 0.40 -4.15 -19.26
C ASP A 12 0.10 -5.58 -18.78
N ILE A 13 -0.35 -5.72 -17.52
CA ILE A 13 -0.76 -7.02 -16.98
C ILE A 13 -2.16 -7.35 -17.48
N THR A 14 -2.32 -8.51 -18.11
CA THR A 14 -3.62 -9.01 -18.59
C THR A 14 -4.60 -9.29 -17.45
N TYR A 15 -5.89 -9.36 -17.78
CA TYR A 15 -6.94 -9.61 -16.81
C TYR A 15 -6.80 -10.98 -16.11
N GLU A 16 -6.32 -11.99 -16.84
CA GLU A 16 -6.11 -13.35 -16.34
C GLU A 16 -5.03 -13.36 -15.25
N ILE A 17 -3.91 -12.69 -15.49
CA ILE A 17 -2.83 -12.58 -14.51
C ILE A 17 -3.31 -11.84 -13.26
N ARG A 18 -4.09 -10.75 -13.41
CA ARG A 18 -4.68 -10.04 -12.26
C ARG A 18 -5.62 -10.93 -11.45
N THR A 19 -6.39 -11.78 -12.13
CA THR A 19 -7.30 -12.74 -11.48
C THR A 19 -6.53 -13.77 -10.66
N GLU A 20 -5.42 -14.28 -11.19
CA GLU A 20 -4.57 -15.22 -10.46
C GLU A 20 -3.92 -14.57 -9.25
N ILE A 21 -3.40 -13.35 -9.40
CA ILE A 21 -2.84 -12.60 -8.25
C ILE A 21 -3.93 -12.31 -7.20
N LYS A 22 -5.16 -12.03 -7.62
CA LYS A 22 -6.30 -11.88 -6.70
C LYS A 22 -6.60 -13.16 -5.92
N ARG A 23 -6.51 -14.33 -6.57
CA ARG A 23 -6.66 -15.65 -5.92
C ARG A 23 -5.59 -15.91 -4.85
N LEU A 24 -4.36 -15.45 -5.09
CA LEU A 24 -3.24 -15.59 -4.15
C LEU A 24 -3.35 -14.65 -2.93
N GLY A 25 -4.35 -13.77 -2.90
CA GLY A 25 -4.60 -12.85 -1.79
C GLY A 25 -3.69 -11.63 -1.79
N ARG A 26 -3.87 -10.76 -0.79
CA ARG A 26 -3.13 -9.50 -0.68
C ARG A 26 -1.81 -9.67 0.08
N PRO A 27 -0.69 -9.10 -0.40
CA PRO A 27 0.56 -9.10 0.35
C PRO A 27 0.44 -8.30 1.66
N ILE A 28 0.69 -8.94 2.80
CA ILE A 28 0.64 -8.36 4.15
C ILE A 28 2.01 -8.47 4.87
N PRO A 29 3.09 -7.93 4.27
CA PRO A 29 4.43 -8.05 4.86
C PRO A 29 4.55 -7.23 6.14
N ASP A 30 5.42 -7.64 7.06
CA ASP A 30 5.87 -6.74 8.11
C ASP A 30 6.81 -5.67 7.53
N LEU A 31 6.52 -4.40 7.80
CA LEU A 31 7.22 -3.26 7.19
C LEU A 31 7.92 -2.43 8.27
N ILE A 32 9.15 -2.01 7.99
CA ILE A 32 9.93 -1.19 8.90
C ILE A 32 9.76 0.28 8.48
N ILE A 33 8.56 0.83 8.72
CA ILE A 33 8.25 2.23 8.44
C ILE A 33 8.21 2.99 9.77
N SER A 34 9.01 4.04 9.87
CA SER A 34 8.90 5.04 10.93
C SER A 34 8.92 6.43 10.32
N LYS A 35 8.12 7.34 10.88
CA LYS A 35 8.14 8.76 10.52
C LYS A 35 7.99 9.61 11.76
N THR A 36 8.84 10.63 11.87
CA THR A 36 8.70 11.67 12.87
C THR A 36 8.23 12.95 12.17
N ASP A 37 7.06 13.44 12.55
CA ASP A 37 6.54 14.72 12.11
C ASP A 37 6.86 15.78 13.19
N VAL A 38 7.48 16.89 12.78
CA VAL A 38 7.80 18.01 13.67
C VAL A 38 6.56 18.90 13.78
N GLY A 39 5.98 18.98 14.97
CA GLY A 39 4.86 19.87 15.26
C GLY A 39 5.32 21.18 15.90
N LYS A 40 4.45 22.19 15.89
CA LYS A 40 4.75 23.52 16.48
C LYS A 40 5.09 23.46 17.98
N SER A 41 4.52 22.51 18.72
CA SER A 41 4.70 22.37 20.18
C SER A 41 5.31 21.04 20.62
N ARG A 42 5.21 19.99 19.79
CA ARG A 42 5.82 18.68 20.06
C ARG A 42 6.04 17.90 18.77
N ASN A 43 6.99 16.98 18.82
CA ASN A 43 7.23 16.01 17.76
C ASN A 43 6.30 14.81 17.92
N TYR A 44 5.88 14.26 16.79
CA TYR A 44 5.04 13.07 16.72
C TYR A 44 5.78 11.99 15.97
N SER A 45 6.14 10.91 16.64
CA SER A 45 6.70 9.73 15.99
C SER A 45 5.59 8.69 15.80
N ARG A 46 5.51 8.15 14.59
CA ARG A 46 4.60 7.07 14.22
C ARG A 46 5.41 5.96 13.57
N SER A 47 5.09 4.73 13.95
CA SER A 47 5.67 3.53 13.36
C SER A 47 4.55 2.69 12.76
N PHE A 48 4.91 1.91 11.75
CA PHE A 48 4.00 0.92 11.19
C PHE A 48 3.69 -0.17 12.21
N ASN A 49 2.46 -0.67 12.14
CA ASN A 49 1.99 -1.80 12.91
C ASN A 49 1.14 -2.67 11.99
N SER A 50 1.46 -3.96 11.92
CA SER A 50 0.82 -4.92 11.01
C SER A 50 -0.69 -5.09 11.22
N SER A 51 -1.23 -4.77 12.41
CA SER A 51 -2.68 -4.73 12.67
C SER A 51 -3.46 -3.79 11.74
N VAL A 52 -2.78 -2.84 11.08
CA VAL A 52 -3.40 -1.97 10.08
C VAL A 52 -3.97 -2.77 8.89
N TYR A 53 -3.38 -3.92 8.56
CA TYR A 53 -3.91 -4.81 7.51
C TYR A 53 -5.20 -5.51 7.91
N ASP A 54 -5.41 -5.69 9.21
CA ASP A 54 -6.67 -6.22 9.72
C ASP A 54 -7.74 -5.15 9.79
N ARG A 55 -7.37 -3.96 10.23
CA ARG A 55 -8.26 -2.81 10.27
C ARG A 55 -8.73 -2.40 8.86
N PHE A 56 -7.83 -2.46 7.87
CA PHE A 56 -8.11 -2.03 6.51
C PHE A 56 -7.82 -3.16 5.51
N LYS A 57 -8.83 -3.97 5.22
CA LYS A 57 -8.70 -5.14 4.33
C LYS A 57 -8.38 -4.79 2.87
N TRP A 58 -8.43 -3.52 2.49
CA TRP A 58 -8.02 -3.01 1.18
C TRP A 58 -6.54 -2.60 1.13
N LEU A 59 -5.82 -2.57 2.25
CA LEU A 59 -4.38 -2.25 2.29
C LEU A 59 -3.52 -3.48 2.02
N CYS A 60 -2.41 -3.24 1.34
CA CYS A 60 -1.31 -4.18 1.16
C CYS A 60 0.04 -3.46 1.30
N GLY A 61 1.11 -4.24 1.47
CA GLY A 61 2.47 -3.71 1.63
C GLY A 61 3.42 -4.10 0.50
N CYS A 62 4.42 -3.26 0.25
CA CYS A 62 5.54 -3.55 -0.63
C CYS A 62 6.85 -3.44 0.17
N PRO A 63 7.54 -4.56 0.50
CA PRO A 63 8.79 -4.52 1.26
C PRO A 63 9.90 -3.78 0.52
N LYS A 64 10.01 -4.02 -0.79
CA LYS A 64 11.04 -3.41 -1.65
C LYS A 64 10.95 -1.89 -1.71
N ARG A 65 9.73 -1.35 -1.69
CA ARG A 65 9.47 0.10 -1.66
C ARG A 65 9.28 0.64 -0.24
N ASN A 66 9.25 -0.24 0.77
CA ASN A 66 8.94 0.02 2.17
C ASN A 66 7.72 0.96 2.36
N LYS A 67 6.61 0.65 1.69
CA LYS A 67 5.41 1.50 1.60
C LYS A 67 4.12 0.69 1.54
N LEU A 68 3.01 1.34 1.89
CA LEU A 68 1.65 0.81 1.81
C LEU A 68 0.93 1.24 0.54
N PHE A 69 0.03 0.39 0.03
CA PHE A 69 -0.71 0.60 -1.22
C PHE A 69 -2.17 0.13 -1.08
N CYS A 70 -3.05 0.65 -1.94
CA CYS A 70 -4.42 0.17 -2.09
C CYS A 70 -4.45 -1.07 -2.99
N TYR A 71 -4.72 -2.24 -2.42
CA TYR A 71 -4.74 -3.52 -3.13
C TYR A 71 -5.81 -3.55 -4.23
N ASN A 72 -7.04 -3.15 -3.89
CA ASN A 72 -8.15 -3.14 -4.85
C ASN A 72 -7.85 -2.22 -6.03
N CYS A 73 -7.27 -1.05 -5.76
CA CYS A 73 -6.90 -0.07 -6.76
C CYS A 73 -5.81 -0.62 -7.70
N LEU A 74 -4.80 -1.31 -7.17
CA LEU A 74 -3.77 -1.97 -7.98
C LEU A 74 -4.38 -3.04 -8.90
N MET A 75 -5.33 -3.85 -8.39
CA MET A 75 -6.01 -4.88 -9.19
C MET A 75 -6.91 -4.30 -10.29
N MET A 76 -7.55 -3.17 -10.02
CA MET A 76 -8.43 -2.51 -11.00
C MET A 76 -7.67 -1.69 -12.06
N GLY A 77 -6.33 -1.68 -12.03
CA GLY A 77 -5.52 -0.96 -13.03
C GLY A 77 -5.15 0.46 -12.65
N GLY A 78 -5.28 0.81 -11.37
CA GLY A 78 -4.74 2.03 -10.78
C GLY A 78 -5.50 3.29 -11.18
N ASN A 79 -6.31 3.83 -10.28
CA ASN A 79 -6.53 5.28 -10.25
C ASN A 79 -5.18 5.97 -10.00
N GLN A 80 -4.86 7.07 -10.68
CA GLN A 80 -3.58 7.81 -10.53
C GLN A 80 -3.51 8.52 -9.16
N SER A 81 -3.33 7.75 -8.09
CA SER A 81 -3.29 8.26 -6.72
C SER A 81 -1.98 7.87 -6.04
N ALA A 82 -1.69 8.53 -4.91
CA ALA A 82 -0.55 8.16 -4.07
C ALA A 82 -0.58 6.68 -3.64
N TRP A 83 -1.75 6.05 -3.58
CA TRP A 83 -1.94 4.66 -3.14
C TRP A 83 -1.65 3.60 -4.22
N THR A 84 -1.35 4.01 -5.45
CA THR A 84 -1.17 3.09 -6.61
C THR A 84 0.08 3.37 -7.42
N GLN A 85 0.78 4.49 -7.19
CA GLN A 85 2.04 4.82 -7.89
C GLN A 85 3.21 4.89 -6.91
N GLU A 86 3.12 5.79 -5.93
CA GLU A 86 4.22 6.09 -5.03
C GLU A 86 4.20 5.24 -3.76
N GLY A 87 3.01 4.97 -3.23
CA GLY A 87 2.76 4.33 -1.93
C GLY A 87 2.83 5.30 -0.75
N CYS A 88 2.20 4.94 0.36
CA CYS A 88 2.12 5.76 1.57
C CYS A 88 3.01 5.21 2.70
N VAL A 89 3.77 6.09 3.34
CA VAL A 89 4.70 5.82 4.48
C VAL A 89 4.00 6.02 5.84
N GLY A 90 2.72 5.67 5.92
CA GLY A 90 1.87 5.79 7.11
C GLY A 90 0.42 6.10 6.73
N ASN A 91 -0.49 6.05 7.71
CA ASN A 91 -1.84 6.61 7.60
C ASN A 91 -1.73 8.13 7.44
N GLY A 92 -1.23 8.59 6.30
CA GLY A 92 -1.19 9.99 5.95
C GLY A 92 -2.61 10.54 6.00
N ARG A 93 -2.75 11.79 6.45
CA ARG A 93 -3.98 12.59 6.41
C ARG A 93 -4.49 12.87 4.98
N HIS A 94 -4.24 11.97 4.03
CA HIS A 94 -4.98 11.95 2.78
C HIS A 94 -6.25 11.16 3.08
N LYS A 95 -7.32 11.88 3.44
CA LYS A 95 -8.66 11.30 3.43
C LYS A 95 -8.80 10.55 2.10
N ALA A 96 -9.05 9.24 2.16
CA ALA A 96 -9.70 8.57 1.07
C ALA A 96 -11.07 9.25 0.98
N THR A 97 -11.18 10.27 0.13
CA THR A 97 -12.48 10.77 -0.29
C THR A 97 -13.14 9.62 -1.03
N ALA A 98 -14.11 9.02 -0.34
CA ALA A 98 -15.15 8.19 -0.92
C ALA A 98 -15.93 9.01 -1.96
#